data_AF-A0A7K3ZR68-F1
#
_entry.id   AF-A0A7K3ZR68-F1
#
_cell.length_a   1.000
_cell.length_b   1.000
_cell.length_c   1.000
_cell.angle_alpha   90.00
_cell.angle_beta   90.00
_cell.angle_gamma   90.00
#
_symmetry.space_group_name_H-M   'P 1'
#
loop_
_entity.id
_entity.type
_entity.pdbx_description
1 polymer ?
#
loop_
_entity_poly.entity_id
_entity_poly.type
_entity_poly.pdbx_seq_one_letter_code
_entity_poly.pdbx_strand_id
1 'polypeptide(L)' 'MKKSPSPSPVEVGDELEVNIIERAPSGDGVSNIQGYTIIVPRAKPGERVNVRITAVDRKTVTAELIK' A
#
# COMPACT_ATOMS: atom_id res chain seq x y z
N MET A 1 -15.81 4.44 27.62
CA MET A 1 -16.31 3.79 26.39
C MET A 1 -15.15 3.39 25.50
N LYS A 2 -15.31 2.28 24.80
CA LYS A 2 -14.34 1.54 24.00
C LYS A 2 -13.63 2.45 22.99
N LYS A 3 -12.30 2.61 23.08
CA LYS A 3 -11.49 2.86 21.87
C LYS A 3 -11.64 1.56 21.09
N SER A 4 -12.57 1.54 20.14
CA SER A 4 -12.50 0.58 19.04
C SER A 4 -11.04 0.56 18.60
N PRO A 5 -10.35 -0.59 18.50
CA PRO A 5 -9.19 -0.60 17.64
C PRO A 5 -9.78 -0.17 16.29
N SER A 6 -9.51 1.07 15.87
CA SER A 6 -9.74 1.44 14.49
C SER A 6 -9.05 0.33 13.72
N PRO A 7 -9.77 -0.47 12.91
CA PRO A 7 -9.13 -1.51 12.14
C PRO A 7 -7.98 -0.82 11.43
N SER A 8 -6.76 -1.32 11.65
CA SER A 8 -5.62 -0.82 10.90
C SER A 8 -6.07 -0.86 9.45
N PRO A 9 -6.08 0.27 8.71
CA PRO A 9 -6.68 0.31 7.38
C PRO A 9 -5.95 -0.60 6.36
N VAL A 10 -4.87 -1.24 6.81
CA VAL A 10 -3.99 -2.15 6.09
C VAL A 10 -3.45 -3.15 7.11
N GLU A 11 -3.70 -4.44 6.89
CA GLU A 11 -3.08 -5.55 7.62
C GLU A 11 -2.16 -6.38 6.71
N VAL A 12 -1.17 -7.04 7.29
CA VAL A 12 -0.29 -7.95 6.53
C VAL A 12 -1.10 -9.14 6.04
N GLY A 13 -1.02 -9.43 4.74
CA GLY A 13 -1.76 -10.49 4.08
C GLY A 13 -3.01 -10.00 3.36
N ASP A 14 -3.50 -8.79 3.64
CA ASP A 14 -4.65 -8.20 2.98
C ASP A 14 -4.35 -7.86 1.52
N GLU A 15 -5.39 -7.98 0.71
CA GLU A 15 -5.37 -7.64 -0.71
C GLU A 15 -6.27 -6.43 -0.94
N LEU A 16 -5.71 -5.38 -1.54
CA LEU A 16 -6.46 -4.17 -1.86
C LEU A 16 -6.04 -3.60 -3.21
N GLU A 17 -6.98 -2.91 -3.86
CA GLU A 17 -6.72 -2.13 -5.06
C GLU A 17 -6.13 -0.78 -4.66
N VAL A 18 -4.96 -0.44 -5.21
CA VAL A 18 -4.30 0.84 -4.97
C VAL A 18 -4.03 1.56 -6.28
N ASN A 19 -4.18 2.88 -6.24
CA ASN A 19 -3.84 3.75 -7.37
C ASN A 19 -2.41 4.22 -7.20
N ILE A 20 -1.54 3.91 -8.15
CA ILE A 20 -0.17 4.40 -8.10
C ILE A 20 -0.18 5.87 -8.53
N ILE A 21 0.21 6.75 -7.61
CA ILE A 21 0.22 8.20 -7.84
C ILE A 21 1.53 8.65 -8.50
N GLU A 22 2.64 8.03 -8.10
CA GLU A 22 3.97 8.40 -8.57
C GLU A 22 4.90 7.19 -8.59
N ARG A 23 6.09 7.38 -9.20
CA ARG A 23 7.13 6.37 -9.25
C ARG A 23 8.40 6.91 -8.61
N ALA A 24 8.96 6.16 -7.67
CA ALA A 24 10.25 6.46 -7.08
C ALA A 24 11.39 6.26 -8.11
N PRO A 25 12.54 6.94 -7.95
CA PRO A 25 13.70 6.76 -8.82
C PRO A 25 14.24 5.32 -8.85
N SER A 26 14.00 4.54 -7.80
CA SER A 26 14.32 3.10 -7.73
C SER A 26 13.52 2.26 -8.74
N GLY A 27 12.45 2.81 -9.28
CA GLY A 27 11.54 2.13 -10.18
C GLY A 27 10.29 1.57 -9.50
N ASP A 28 10.12 1.78 -8.19
CA ASP A 28 8.96 1.37 -7.41
C ASP A 28 7.79 2.35 -7.56
N GLY A 29 6.58 1.84 -7.62
CA GLY A 29 5.37 2.65 -7.55
C GLY A 29 5.10 3.07 -6.12
N VAL A 30 4.68 4.32 -5.93
CA VAL A 30 4.31 4.87 -4.64
C VAL A 30 2.84 5.21 -4.66
N SER A 31 2.14 4.79 -3.61
CA SER A 31 0.74 5.14 -3.33
C SER A 31 0.60 5.69 -1.92
N ASN A 32 -0.46 6.47 -1.68
CA ASN A 32 -0.80 6.97 -0.35
C ASN A 32 -2.24 6.61 -0.01
N ILE A 33 -2.43 5.93 1.12
CA ILE A 33 -3.75 5.55 1.61
C ILE A 33 -3.85 5.93 3.08
N GLN A 34 -4.81 6.80 3.42
CA GLN A 34 -5.08 7.22 4.80
C GLN A 34 -3.81 7.68 5.58
N GLY A 35 -2.83 8.27 4.89
CA GLY A 35 -1.57 8.73 5.49
C GLY A 35 -0.48 7.66 5.58
N TYR A 36 -0.69 6.46 5.06
CA TYR A 36 0.31 5.41 4.89
C TYR A 36 0.94 5.50 3.50
N THR A 37 2.27 5.43 3.45
CA THR A 37 3.01 5.34 2.19
C THR A 37 3.13 3.88 1.80
N ILE A 38 2.49 3.50 0.70
CA ILE A 38 2.51 2.14 0.16
C ILE A 38 3.55 2.10 -0.95
N ILE A 39 4.52 1.22 -0.81
CA ILE A 39 5.56 0.96 -1.81
C ILE A 39 5.20 -0.32 -2.54
N VAL A 40 5.04 -0.20 -3.86
CA VAL A 40 4.65 -1.30 -4.74
C VAL A 40 5.72 -1.48 -5.82
N PRO A 41 6.58 -2.51 -5.74
CA PRO A 41 7.62 -2.71 -6.72
C PRO A 41 7.02 -3.04 -8.09
N ARG A 42 7.65 -2.55 -9.15
CA ARG A 42 7.24 -2.76 -10.56
C ARG A 42 5.87 -2.17 -10.95
N ALA A 43 5.26 -1.35 -10.11
CA ALA A 43 4.00 -0.68 -10.43
C ALA A 43 4.23 0.66 -11.16
N LYS A 44 3.30 1.01 -12.07
CA LYS A 44 3.41 2.21 -12.91
C LYS A 44 2.46 3.30 -12.42
N PRO A 45 2.90 4.58 -12.43
CA PRO A 45 2.05 5.69 -12.05
C PRO A 45 0.88 5.85 -13.03
N GLY A 46 -0.30 6.12 -12.48
CA GLY A 46 -1.55 6.22 -13.23
C GLY A 46 -2.28 4.89 -13.44
N GLU A 47 -1.70 3.77 -13.01
CA GLU A 47 -2.35 2.45 -13.07
C GLU A 47 -3.05 2.12 -11.75
N ARG A 48 -4.17 1.41 -11.84
CA ARG A 48 -4.83 0.77 -10.69
C ARG A 48 -4.41 -0.67 -10.66
N VAL A 49 -3.82 -1.09 -9.55
CA VAL A 49 -3.27 -2.43 -9.42
C VAL A 49 -3.74 -3.04 -8.10
N ASN A 50 -4.01 -4.35 -8.14
CA ASN A 50 -4.24 -5.10 -6.92
C ASN A 50 -2.89 -5.45 -6.30
N VAL A 51 -2.79 -5.18 -5.00
CA VAL A 51 -1.57 -5.46 -4.24
C VAL A 51 -1.92 -6.23 -3.00
N ARG A 52 -1.00 -7.10 -2.59
CA ARG A 52 -1.05 -7.80 -1.33
C ARG A 52 -0.05 -7.19 -0.37
N ILE A 53 -0.50 -6.82 0.82
CA ILE A 53 0.38 -6.27 1.86
C ILE A 53 1.27 -7.39 2.39
N THR A 54 2.58 -7.18 2.34
CA THR A 54 3.58 -8.13 2.84
C THR A 54 4.20 -7.65 4.15
N ALA A 55 4.25 -6.33 4.38
CA ALA A 55 4.73 -5.75 5.62
C ALA A 55 4.03 -4.41 5.91
N VAL A 56 3.73 -4.16 7.19
CA VAL A 56 3.20 -2.89 7.68
C VAL A 56 4.10 -2.39 8.80
N ASP A 57 4.78 -1.27 8.55
CA ASP A 57 5.51 -0.49 9.55
C ASP A 57 4.65 0.69 10.04
N ARG A 58 5.20 1.52 10.95
CA ARG A 58 4.48 2.65 11.58
C ARG A 58 3.69 3.53 10.60
N LYS A 59 4.26 3.83 9.43
CA LYS A 59 3.64 4.64 8.35
C LYS A 59 4.00 4.17 6.94
N THR A 60 4.82 3.13 6.84
CA THR A 60 5.30 2.60 5.56
C THR A 60 4.71 1.21 5.41
N VAL A 61 4.16 0.95 4.24
CA VAL A 61 3.52 -0.32 3.93
C VAL A 61 4.22 -0.85 2.69
N THR A 62 4.69 -2.08 2.78
CA THR A 62 5.26 -2.79 1.63
C THR A 62 4.19 -3.71 1.10
N ALA A 63 3.89 -3.59 -0.19
CA ALA A 63 2.91 -4.42 -0.87
C ALA A 63 3.50 -4.95 -2.16
N GLU A 64 3.07 -6.13 -2.57
CA GLU A 64 3.48 -6.77 -3.82
C GLU A 64 2.32 -6.82 -4.80
N LEU A 65 2.60 -6.65 -6.09
CA LEU A 65 1.61 -6.81 -7.15
C LEU A 65 1.09 -8.26 -7.17
N ILE A 66 -0.22 -8.41 -7.04
CA ILE A 66 -0.92 -9.67 -7.29
C ILE A 66 -1.55 -9.58 -8.69
N LYS A 67 -1.40 -10.67 -9.46
CA LYS A 67 -1.87 -10.77 -10.84
C LYS A 67 -3.33 -11.16 -10.93
#